data_AF-B8CB18-F1
#
_entry.id   AF-B8CB18-F1
#
_cell.length_a   1.000
_cell.length_b   1.000
_cell.length_c   1.000
_cell.angle_alpha   90.00
_cell.angle_beta   90.00
_cell.angle_gamma   90.00
#
_symmetry.space_group_name_H-M   'P 1'
#
loop_
_entity.id
_entity.type
_entity.pdbx_description
1 polymer ?
#
loop_
_entity_poly.entity_id
_entity_poly.type
_entity_poly.pdbx_seq_one_letter_code
_entity_poly.pdbx_strand_id
1 'polypeptide(L)'
;MSLYFRQFSAGYNHPSSTSASALLLQAPVLLDAAHHRNISIITMVPPLIEEAKSCTIVKKAVSTKHKRNAPSTTKNNAAPPPVEDMVAFVDTVFQISDNLTTTVKAIMKAVGAHFGVAKLESGSKLIVRTRLINLTNGSVKPKDATSQLYAVVDRIFHEADKNTISFRGVVDSVIAHFRLSDVNEETRIKIKYRLTELFEIKIGTRIVYEIS
;
A
#
# COMPACT_ATOMS: atom_id res chain seq x y z
N MET A 1 -20.45 -20.02 -58.42
CA MET A 1 -20.67 -20.45 -57.01
C MET A 1 -20.91 -19.22 -56.17
N SER A 2 -21.98 -19.24 -55.38
CA SER A 2 -22.68 -18.06 -54.85
C SER A 2 -22.00 -17.43 -53.64
N LEU A 3 -21.90 -16.10 -53.64
CA LEU A 3 -21.41 -15.24 -52.55
C LEU A 3 -22.58 -14.88 -51.62
N TYR A 4 -22.44 -15.11 -50.32
CA TYR A 4 -23.39 -14.58 -49.33
C TYR A 4 -22.80 -13.38 -48.58
N PHE A 5 -23.25 -12.21 -49.02
CA PHE A 5 -23.17 -10.92 -48.35
C PHE A 5 -24.22 -10.90 -47.22
N ARG A 6 -23.87 -10.52 -45.99
CA ARG A 6 -24.86 -10.23 -44.93
C ARG A 6 -24.68 -8.81 -44.42
N GLN A 7 -25.50 -7.93 -44.99
CA GLN A 7 -25.85 -6.59 -44.50
C GLN A 7 -26.51 -6.69 -43.13
N PHE A 8 -26.15 -5.79 -42.20
CA PHE A 8 -27.01 -5.44 -41.07
C PHE A 8 -27.15 -3.92 -41.00
N SER A 9 -28.40 -3.50 -41.02
CA SER A 9 -28.88 -2.14 -41.22
C SER A 9 -28.78 -1.27 -39.97
N ALA A 10 -28.55 0.02 -40.22
CA ALA A 10 -28.74 1.13 -39.29
C ALA A 10 -30.23 1.35 -38.96
N GLY A 11 -30.52 1.93 -37.78
CA GLY A 11 -31.88 2.30 -37.38
C GLY A 11 -31.94 3.14 -36.09
N TYR A 12 -31.81 4.46 -36.26
CA TYR A 12 -32.32 5.60 -35.49
C TYR A 12 -33.02 5.42 -34.13
N ASN A 13 -32.71 6.29 -33.17
CA ASN A 13 -33.66 7.30 -32.68
C ASN A 13 -33.01 8.36 -31.76
N HIS A 14 -33.12 9.62 -32.18
CA HIS A 14 -32.95 10.82 -31.36
C HIS A 14 -34.28 11.10 -30.63
N PRO A 15 -34.22 11.66 -29.41
CA PRO A 15 -35.16 12.72 -29.08
C PRO A 15 -34.42 13.97 -28.60
N SER A 16 -34.54 15.02 -29.42
CA SER A 16 -34.52 16.42 -29.01
C SER A 16 -35.73 16.74 -28.11
N SER A 17 -35.55 17.53 -27.05
CA SER A 17 -36.27 18.81 -26.85
C SER A 17 -36.28 19.26 -25.38
N THR A 18 -35.92 20.54 -25.20
CA THR A 18 -36.41 21.52 -24.21
C THR A 18 -36.37 21.24 -22.70
N SER A 19 -35.61 22.06 -21.97
CA SER A 19 -36.23 23.08 -21.09
C SER A 19 -35.21 24.16 -20.72
N ALA A 20 -35.59 25.41 -20.97
CA ALA A 20 -34.93 26.60 -20.48
C ALA A 20 -35.43 26.93 -19.07
N SER A 21 -34.52 27.31 -18.18
CA SER A 21 -34.78 28.08 -16.95
C SER A 21 -33.47 28.79 -16.62
N ALA A 22 -33.34 30.07 -16.95
CA ALA A 22 -33.80 31.21 -16.18
C ALA A 22 -32.82 31.58 -15.04
N LEU A 23 -32.07 32.63 -15.34
CA LEU A 23 -31.37 33.60 -14.48
C LEU A 23 -31.74 33.56 -13.00
N LEU A 24 -30.72 33.53 -12.13
CA LEU A 24 -30.70 34.38 -10.93
C LEU A 24 -29.26 34.83 -10.63
N LEU A 25 -29.14 36.15 -10.54
CA LEU A 25 -28.01 36.94 -10.08
C LEU A 25 -27.36 36.35 -8.82
N GLN A 26 -26.04 36.33 -8.78
CA GLN A 26 -25.33 36.41 -7.50
C GLN A 26 -24.19 37.44 -7.62
N ALA A 27 -24.39 38.55 -6.92
CA ALA A 27 -23.48 39.69 -6.86
C ALA A 27 -22.16 39.35 -6.15
N PRO A 28 -21.06 40.04 -6.47
CA PRO A 28 -19.82 39.95 -5.71
C PRO A 28 -19.93 40.76 -4.42
N VAL A 29 -19.91 40.09 -3.26
CA VAL A 29 -19.70 40.77 -1.98
C VAL A 29 -18.20 40.90 -1.76
N LEU A 30 -17.71 42.11 -2.02
CA LEU A 30 -16.46 42.64 -1.49
C LEU A 30 -16.54 42.61 0.04
N LEU A 31 -15.73 41.76 0.69
CA LEU A 31 -15.48 41.85 2.12
C LEU A 31 -13.99 42.07 2.34
N ASP A 32 -13.64 43.35 2.39
CA ASP A 32 -12.41 43.87 2.97
C ASP A 32 -12.67 44.10 4.47
N ALA A 33 -11.94 43.42 5.34
CA ALA A 33 -11.74 43.83 6.72
C ALA A 33 -10.62 43.01 7.36
N ALA A 34 -9.46 43.65 7.41
CA ALA A 34 -8.31 43.29 8.21
C ALA A 34 -8.67 42.87 9.65
N HIS A 35 -8.11 41.74 10.08
CA HIS A 35 -7.77 41.53 11.48
C HIS A 35 -6.37 40.92 11.55
N HIS A 36 -5.39 41.80 11.75
CA HIS A 36 -4.05 41.46 12.21
C HIS A 36 -4.16 40.79 13.58
N ARG A 37 -4.30 39.46 13.58
CA ARG A 37 -3.96 38.68 14.76
C ARG A 37 -2.45 38.47 14.74
N ASN A 38 -1.81 39.23 15.62
CA ASN A 38 -0.43 39.09 16.04
C ASN A 38 -0.23 37.67 16.60
N ILE A 39 0.09 36.72 15.71
CA ILE A 39 0.54 35.39 16.11
C ILE A 39 2.04 35.53 16.36
N SER A 40 2.40 35.64 17.63
CA SER A 40 3.76 35.41 18.09
C SER A 40 4.19 34.03 17.62
N ILE A 41 4.97 33.98 16.54
CA ILE A 41 5.68 32.78 16.11
C ILE A 41 6.73 32.54 17.19
N ILE A 42 6.41 31.67 18.14
CA ILE A 42 7.40 31.03 18.99
C ILE A 42 8.17 30.12 18.06
N THR A 43 9.26 30.64 17.50
CA THR A 43 10.29 29.86 16.83
C THR A 43 10.91 28.97 17.89
N MET A 44 10.37 27.77 18.06
CA MET A 44 11.08 26.71 18.76
C MET A 44 12.27 26.33 17.89
N VAL A 45 13.42 26.90 18.26
CA VAL A 45 14.73 26.46 17.82
C VAL A 45 14.80 24.94 18.07
N PRO A 46 14.89 24.10 17.04
CA PRO A 46 15.14 22.69 17.26
C PRO A 46 16.50 22.54 17.94
N PRO A 47 16.61 21.71 18.99
CA PRO A 47 17.90 21.42 19.59
C PRO A 47 18.81 20.83 18.52
N LEU A 48 19.97 21.46 18.34
CA LEU A 48 21.11 20.91 17.61
C LEU A 48 21.42 19.55 18.22
N ILE A 49 20.99 18.48 17.54
CA ILE A 49 21.45 17.13 17.84
C ILE A 49 22.91 17.11 17.41
N GLU A 50 23.77 17.10 18.43
CA GLU A 50 25.19 16.88 18.36
C GLU A 50 25.54 15.70 17.44
N GLU A 51 26.66 15.88 16.75
CA GLU A 51 27.32 14.94 15.88
C GLU A 51 27.34 13.51 16.43
N ALA A 52 26.53 12.63 15.83
CA ALA A 52 26.74 11.21 15.93
C ALA A 52 28.01 10.84 15.14
N LYS A 53 29.07 10.58 15.91
CA LYS A 53 30.36 10.05 15.48
C LYS A 53 30.21 8.99 14.38
N SER A 54 30.92 9.25 13.28
CA SER A 54 31.18 8.36 12.17
C SER A 54 31.56 6.94 12.64
N CYS A 55 30.63 6.00 12.49
CA CYS A 55 30.92 4.59 12.67
C CYS A 55 31.46 4.06 11.34
N THR A 56 32.78 3.90 11.25
CA THR A 56 33.47 3.34 10.09
C THR A 56 33.10 1.86 9.98
N ILE A 57 32.16 1.54 9.10
CA ILE A 57 31.77 0.17 8.80
C ILE A 57 32.89 -0.46 7.96
N VAL A 58 33.68 -1.33 8.59
CA VAL A 58 34.57 -2.27 7.94
C VAL A 58 33.73 -3.13 7.00
N LYS A 59 33.91 -2.93 5.69
CA LYS A 59 33.35 -3.78 4.63
C LYS A 59 33.96 -5.18 4.72
N LYS A 60 33.41 -6.03 5.58
CA LYS A 60 33.62 -7.47 5.48
C LYS A 60 32.53 -8.03 4.57
N ALA A 61 32.92 -8.34 3.33
CA ALA A 61 32.07 -9.00 2.35
C ALA A 61 31.72 -10.42 2.84
N VAL A 62 30.70 -10.52 3.68
CA VAL A 62 30.08 -11.79 4.01
C VAL A 62 29.02 -12.06 2.94
N SER A 63 29.39 -12.90 1.99
CA SER A 63 28.48 -13.53 1.05
C SER A 63 27.54 -14.48 1.81
N THR A 64 26.47 -13.94 2.39
CA THR A 64 25.34 -14.76 2.81
C THR A 64 24.52 -15.06 1.58
N LYS A 65 24.70 -16.27 1.05
CA LYS A 65 23.70 -16.95 0.22
C LYS A 65 22.36 -16.92 0.97
N HIS A 66 21.55 -15.90 0.72
CA HIS A 66 20.14 -15.92 1.06
C HIS A 66 19.53 -17.02 0.20
N LYS A 67 19.39 -18.21 0.81
CA LYS A 67 18.62 -19.33 0.30
C LYS A 67 17.19 -18.80 0.16
N ARG A 68 16.85 -18.28 -1.02
CA ARG A 68 15.48 -17.95 -1.40
C ARG A 68 14.69 -19.23 -1.22
N ASN A 69 13.95 -19.32 -0.12
CA ASN A 69 12.89 -20.30 0.01
C ASN A 69 11.86 -19.90 -1.06
N ALA A 70 11.96 -20.54 -2.22
CA ALA A 70 10.89 -20.52 -3.20
C ALA A 70 9.64 -21.06 -2.48
N PRO A 71 8.49 -20.35 -2.53
CA PRO A 71 7.28 -20.85 -1.94
C PRO A 71 6.96 -22.20 -2.59
N SER A 72 6.94 -23.25 -1.78
CA SER A 72 6.53 -24.58 -2.18
C SER A 72 5.14 -24.46 -2.81
N THR A 73 5.06 -24.76 -4.10
CA THR A 73 3.80 -24.80 -4.86
C THR A 73 3.08 -26.08 -4.48
N THR A 74 2.51 -26.10 -3.29
CA THR A 74 1.61 -27.16 -2.87
C THR A 74 0.36 -27.00 -3.73
N LYS A 75 0.19 -27.88 -4.73
CA LYS A 75 -1.04 -28.02 -5.53
C LYS A 75 -2.16 -28.54 -4.64
N ASN A 76 -2.59 -27.72 -3.68
CA ASN A 76 -3.80 -28.01 -2.94
C ASN A 76 -4.96 -27.50 -3.78
N ASN A 77 -5.96 -28.36 -4.00
CA ASN A 77 -7.31 -27.97 -4.38
C ASN A 77 -7.93 -27.15 -3.21
N ALA A 78 -7.30 -26.03 -2.90
CA ALA A 78 -7.75 -25.11 -1.86
C ALA A 78 -9.03 -24.47 -2.36
N ALA A 79 -10.03 -24.42 -1.47
CA ALA A 79 -11.28 -23.72 -1.74
C ALA A 79 -10.98 -22.30 -2.24
N PRO A 80 -11.80 -21.78 -3.18
CA PRO A 80 -11.60 -20.44 -3.71
C PRO A 80 -11.55 -19.43 -2.54
N PRO A 81 -10.57 -18.50 -2.54
CA PRO A 81 -10.43 -17.55 -1.46
C PRO A 81 -11.69 -16.66 -1.36
N PRO A 82 -12.11 -16.29 -0.13
CA PRO A 82 -13.23 -15.38 0.06
C PRO A 82 -13.02 -14.08 -0.70
N VAL A 83 -14.10 -13.56 -1.29
CA VAL A 83 -14.06 -12.32 -2.09
C VAL A 83 -13.59 -11.15 -1.23
N GLU A 84 -14.05 -11.11 0.02
CA GLU A 84 -13.71 -10.09 1.01
C GLU A 84 -12.20 -10.08 1.31
N ASP A 85 -11.59 -11.25 1.47
CA ASP A 85 -10.15 -11.39 1.76
C ASP A 85 -9.32 -10.94 0.57
N MET A 86 -9.73 -11.30 -0.65
CA MET A 86 -9.08 -10.82 -1.86
C MET A 86 -9.14 -9.29 -1.97
N VAL A 87 -10.32 -8.70 -1.73
CA VAL A 87 -10.49 -7.24 -1.78
C VAL A 87 -9.64 -6.55 -0.72
N ALA A 88 -9.62 -7.07 0.51
CA ALA A 88 -8.79 -6.53 1.58
C ALA A 88 -7.29 -6.63 1.27
N PHE A 89 -6.85 -7.73 0.66
CA PHE A 89 -5.45 -7.88 0.24
C PHE A 89 -5.09 -6.95 -0.93
N VAL A 90 -5.99 -6.77 -1.89
CA VAL A 90 -5.81 -5.80 -2.99
C VAL A 90 -5.68 -4.38 -2.45
N ASP A 91 -6.54 -3.98 -1.51
CA ASP A 91 -6.46 -2.67 -0.85
C ASP A 91 -5.11 -2.50 -0.13
N THR A 92 -4.65 -3.55 0.54
CA THR A 92 -3.37 -3.58 1.25
C THR A 92 -2.20 -3.40 0.30
N VAL A 93 -2.14 -4.21 -0.75
CA VAL A 93 -1.11 -4.10 -1.79
C VAL A 93 -1.15 -2.71 -2.43
N PHE A 94 -2.33 -2.20 -2.75
CA PHE A 94 -2.49 -0.88 -3.36
C PHE A 94 -1.97 0.26 -2.46
N GLN A 95 -2.29 0.24 -1.17
CA GLN A 95 -1.83 1.26 -0.22
C GLN A 95 -0.32 1.20 0.04
N ILE A 96 0.27 0.01 0.05
CA ILE A 96 1.70 -0.19 0.36
C ILE A 96 2.57 0.13 -0.86
N SER A 97 2.05 -0.15 -2.05
CA SER A 97 2.78 0.02 -3.29
C SER A 97 2.88 1.49 -3.70
N ASP A 98 3.82 1.78 -4.58
CA ASP A 98 3.84 3.05 -5.30
C ASP A 98 2.87 2.99 -6.49
N ASN A 99 1.83 3.82 -6.45
CA ASN A 99 0.76 3.88 -7.45
C ASN A 99 1.28 4.24 -8.85
N LEU A 100 2.44 4.88 -8.97
CA LEU A 100 3.00 5.28 -10.26
C LEU A 100 3.73 4.14 -10.97
N THR A 101 4.32 3.22 -10.21
CA THR A 101 5.16 2.13 -10.75
C THR A 101 4.45 0.79 -10.76
N THR A 102 3.39 0.64 -9.96
CA THR A 102 2.72 -0.64 -9.77
C THR A 102 1.68 -0.91 -10.85
N THR A 103 1.90 -1.98 -11.62
CA THR A 103 0.97 -2.40 -12.67
C THR A 103 -0.14 -3.30 -12.13
N VAL A 104 -1.33 -3.26 -12.74
CA VAL A 104 -2.43 -4.19 -12.45
C VAL A 104 -1.97 -5.65 -12.52
N LYS A 105 -1.07 -5.96 -13.47
CA LYS A 105 -0.47 -7.29 -13.63
C LYS A 105 0.39 -7.69 -12.43
N ALA A 106 1.16 -6.76 -11.87
CA ALA A 106 1.96 -7.00 -10.66
C ALA A 106 1.06 -7.30 -9.46
N ILE A 107 0.00 -6.52 -9.27
CA ILE A 107 -0.97 -6.73 -8.17
C ILE A 107 -1.67 -8.08 -8.33
N MET A 108 -2.17 -8.42 -9.52
CA MET A 108 -2.78 -9.74 -9.76
C MET A 108 -1.83 -10.90 -9.48
N LYS A 109 -0.53 -10.74 -9.79
CA LYS A 109 0.49 -11.73 -9.48
C LYS A 109 0.73 -11.84 -7.97
N ALA A 110 0.76 -10.71 -7.25
CA ALA A 110 0.88 -10.67 -5.80
C ALA A 110 -0.31 -11.35 -5.11
N VAL A 111 -1.54 -11.03 -5.55
CA VAL A 111 -2.78 -11.68 -5.07
C VAL A 111 -2.71 -13.19 -5.31
N GLY A 112 -2.35 -13.63 -6.52
CA GLY A 112 -2.22 -15.06 -6.81
C GLY A 112 -1.19 -15.76 -5.92
N ALA A 113 -0.04 -15.13 -5.70
CA ALA A 113 1.00 -15.65 -4.82
C ALA A 113 0.55 -15.74 -3.35
N HIS A 114 -0.21 -14.75 -2.86
CA HIS A 114 -0.73 -14.72 -1.48
C HIS A 114 -1.69 -15.89 -1.21
N PHE A 115 -2.59 -16.19 -2.15
CA PHE A 115 -3.55 -17.28 -2.03
C PHE A 115 -3.02 -18.63 -2.53
N GLY A 116 -1.73 -18.73 -2.88
CA GLY A 116 -1.13 -19.98 -3.36
C GLY A 116 -1.63 -20.44 -4.74
N VAL A 117 -2.26 -19.56 -5.52
CA VAL A 117 -2.79 -19.87 -6.85
C VAL A 117 -1.85 -19.38 -7.95
N ALA A 118 -1.40 -20.30 -8.81
CA ALA A 118 -0.51 -19.95 -9.93
C ALA A 118 -1.17 -19.00 -10.94
N LYS A 119 -2.51 -19.11 -11.07
CA LYS A 119 -3.32 -18.29 -11.98
C LYS A 119 -4.69 -18.10 -11.36
N LEU A 120 -5.07 -16.85 -11.11
CA LEU A 120 -6.42 -16.49 -10.67
C LEU A 120 -7.45 -16.92 -11.73
N GLU A 121 -8.60 -17.39 -11.28
CA GLU A 121 -9.75 -17.70 -12.14
C GLU A 121 -10.32 -16.43 -12.79
N SER A 122 -11.07 -16.56 -13.89
CA SER A 122 -11.65 -15.40 -14.60
C SER A 122 -12.53 -14.54 -13.70
N GLY A 123 -13.35 -15.15 -12.83
CA GLY A 123 -14.18 -14.44 -11.85
C GLY A 123 -13.34 -13.64 -10.85
N SER A 124 -12.37 -14.29 -10.20
CA SER A 124 -11.45 -13.63 -9.25
C SER A 124 -10.65 -12.50 -9.89
N LYS A 125 -10.19 -12.67 -11.14
CA LYS A 125 -9.51 -11.61 -11.89
C LYS A 125 -10.40 -10.40 -12.13
N LEU A 126 -11.66 -10.62 -12.48
CA LEU A 126 -12.62 -9.55 -12.71
C LEU A 126 -12.84 -8.75 -11.43
N ILE A 127 -13.03 -9.43 -10.29
CA ILE A 127 -13.16 -8.80 -8.98
C ILE A 127 -11.95 -7.91 -8.65
N VAL A 128 -10.73 -8.45 -8.77
CA VAL A 128 -9.49 -7.69 -8.53
C VAL A 128 -9.38 -6.49 -9.46
N ARG A 129 -9.68 -6.67 -10.75
CA ARG A 129 -9.58 -5.59 -11.75
C ARG A 129 -10.59 -4.49 -11.47
N THR A 130 -11.84 -4.84 -11.20
CA THR A 130 -12.90 -3.87 -10.87
C THR A 130 -12.54 -3.11 -9.58
N ARG A 131 -12.03 -3.81 -8.56
CA ARG A 131 -11.59 -3.14 -7.32
C ARG A 131 -10.46 -2.14 -7.59
N LEU A 132 -9.45 -2.53 -8.37
CA LEU A 132 -8.35 -1.63 -8.73
C LEU A 132 -8.81 -0.41 -9.51
N ILE A 133 -9.72 -0.57 -10.47
CA ILE A 133 -10.31 0.56 -11.21
C ILE A 133 -11.03 1.51 -10.25
N ASN A 134 -11.84 0.97 -9.33
CA ASN A 134 -12.55 1.78 -8.36
C ASN A 134 -11.61 2.55 -7.42
N LEU A 135 -10.47 1.95 -7.05
CA LEU A 135 -9.44 2.59 -6.24
C LEU A 135 -8.72 3.71 -7.01
N THR A 136 -8.32 3.45 -8.26
CA THR A 136 -7.67 4.45 -9.12
C THR A 136 -8.59 5.63 -9.42
N ASN A 137 -9.89 5.38 -9.57
CA ASN A 137 -10.89 6.43 -9.79
C ASN A 137 -11.32 7.16 -8.50
N GLY A 138 -10.83 6.74 -7.33
CA GLY A 138 -11.26 7.28 -6.03
C GLY A 138 -12.73 6.99 -5.69
N SER A 139 -13.39 6.08 -6.41
CA SER A 139 -14.79 5.70 -6.19
C SER A 139 -14.98 4.89 -4.91
N VAL A 140 -13.90 4.25 -4.42
CA VAL A 140 -13.89 3.52 -3.15
C VAL A 140 -12.65 3.88 -2.34
N LYS A 141 -12.81 3.95 -1.02
CA LYS A 141 -11.68 4.07 -0.11
C LYS A 141 -11.08 2.68 0.14
N PRO A 142 -9.75 2.54 0.08
CA PRO A 142 -9.10 1.29 0.45
C PRO A 142 -9.25 1.05 1.95
N LYS A 143 -9.51 -0.20 2.34
CA LYS A 143 -9.55 -0.62 3.74
C LYS A 143 -8.19 -0.40 4.40
N ASP A 144 -8.17 -0.05 5.68
CA ASP A 144 -6.93 0.25 6.40
C ASP A 144 -5.94 -0.94 6.37
N ALA A 145 -4.86 -0.77 5.60
CA ALA A 145 -3.81 -1.76 5.43
C ALA A 145 -2.81 -1.78 6.58
N THR A 146 -2.87 -0.79 7.47
CA THR A 146 -1.88 -0.59 8.53
C THR A 146 -1.82 -1.79 9.46
N SER A 147 -2.97 -2.39 9.78
CA SER A 147 -3.05 -3.61 10.60
C SER A 147 -2.31 -4.81 9.98
N GLN A 148 -2.49 -5.06 8.69
CA GLN A 148 -1.81 -6.14 7.98
C GLN A 148 -0.31 -5.86 7.84
N LEU A 149 0.06 -4.61 7.54
CA LEU A 149 1.46 -4.19 7.48
C LEU A 149 2.16 -4.44 8.82
N TYR A 150 1.54 -4.02 9.93
CA TYR A 150 2.09 -4.21 11.27
C TYR A 150 2.17 -5.68 11.65
N ALA A 151 1.17 -6.51 11.33
CA ALA A 151 1.26 -7.95 11.57
C ALA A 151 2.46 -8.60 10.85
N VAL A 152 2.77 -8.15 9.62
CA VAL A 152 3.93 -8.63 8.87
C VAL A 152 5.25 -8.13 9.48
N VAL A 153 5.31 -6.85 9.86
CA VAL A 153 6.48 -6.27 10.54
C VAL A 153 6.75 -6.96 11.87
N ASP A 154 5.72 -7.18 12.68
CA ASP A 154 5.80 -7.88 13.96
C ASP A 154 6.31 -9.31 13.76
N ARG A 155 5.77 -10.04 12.77
CA ARG A 155 6.26 -11.40 12.44
C ARG A 155 7.74 -11.39 12.04
N ILE A 156 8.15 -10.49 11.14
CA ILE A 156 9.55 -10.36 10.73
C ILE A 156 10.44 -10.03 11.94
N PHE A 157 9.97 -9.15 12.82
CA PHE A 157 10.67 -8.78 14.04
C PHE A 157 10.87 -9.94 15.01
N HIS A 158 9.86 -10.79 15.15
CA HIS A 158 9.92 -11.96 16.03
C HIS A 158 10.75 -13.13 15.46
N GLU A 159 10.76 -13.30 14.14
CA GLU A 159 11.52 -14.36 13.45
C GLU A 159 13.01 -14.03 13.29
N ALA A 160 13.36 -12.74 13.22
CA ALA A 160 14.73 -12.31 12.99
C ALA A 160 15.58 -12.31 14.28
N ASP A 161 16.89 -12.49 14.11
CA ASP A 161 17.83 -12.29 15.20
C ASP A 161 17.90 -10.80 15.56
N LYS A 162 17.51 -10.50 16.79
CA LYS A 162 17.32 -9.15 17.36
C LYS A 162 18.58 -8.29 17.27
N ASN A 163 19.76 -8.89 17.23
CA ASN A 163 21.03 -8.16 17.14
C ASN A 163 21.40 -7.79 15.69
N THR A 164 20.67 -8.33 14.71
CA THR A 164 20.95 -8.19 13.28
C THR A 164 19.85 -7.49 12.50
N ILE A 165 18.72 -7.17 13.17
CA ILE A 165 17.62 -6.46 12.52
C ILE A 165 18.09 -5.07 12.11
N SER A 166 17.86 -4.75 10.84
CA SER A 166 18.04 -3.42 10.30
C SER A 166 16.74 -2.99 9.65
N PHE A 167 16.44 -1.69 9.72
CA PHE A 167 15.27 -1.11 9.05
C PHE A 167 15.19 -1.53 7.57
N ARG A 168 16.34 -1.49 6.88
CA ARG A 168 16.45 -1.93 5.48
C ARG A 168 16.07 -3.40 5.30
N GLY A 169 16.57 -4.30 6.16
CA GLY A 169 16.23 -5.72 6.08
C GLY A 169 14.75 -6.00 6.33
N VAL A 170 14.10 -5.23 7.21
CA VAL A 170 12.65 -5.34 7.43
C VAL A 170 11.88 -4.84 6.21
N VAL A 171 12.27 -3.69 5.64
CA VAL A 171 11.66 -3.17 4.40
C VAL A 171 11.81 -4.17 3.25
N ASP A 172 13.00 -4.72 3.04
CA ASP A 172 13.25 -5.74 2.01
C ASP A 172 12.40 -7.00 2.24
N SER A 173 12.19 -7.38 3.49
CA SER A 173 11.34 -8.52 3.88
C SER A 173 9.85 -8.23 3.65
N VAL A 174 9.38 -7.01 3.91
CA VAL A 174 8.02 -6.55 3.61
C VAL A 174 7.80 -6.54 2.09
N ILE A 175 8.74 -5.98 1.31
CA ILE A 175 8.72 -6.00 -0.16
C ILE A 175 8.62 -7.44 -0.67
N ALA A 176 9.43 -8.35 -0.12
CA ALA A 176 9.42 -9.76 -0.49
C ALA A 176 8.09 -10.45 -0.13
N HIS A 177 7.51 -10.12 1.03
CA HIS A 177 6.25 -10.70 1.50
C HIS A 177 5.07 -10.31 0.59
N PHE A 178 4.95 -9.02 0.28
CA PHE A 178 3.88 -8.49 -0.57
C PHE A 178 4.18 -8.58 -2.08
N ARG A 179 5.35 -9.11 -2.46
CA ARG A 179 5.81 -9.25 -3.86
C ARG A 179 5.86 -7.92 -4.61
N LEU A 180 6.28 -6.87 -3.93
CA LEU A 180 6.37 -5.52 -4.48
C LEU A 180 7.73 -5.31 -5.15
N SER A 181 7.82 -4.30 -6.02
CA SER A 181 9.11 -3.79 -6.51
C SER A 181 9.72 -2.80 -5.52
N ASP A 182 8.87 -1.99 -4.88
CA ASP A 182 9.25 -1.01 -3.87
C ASP A 182 8.04 -0.72 -2.96
N VAL A 183 8.30 -0.07 -1.82
CA VAL A 183 7.29 0.48 -0.91
C VAL A 183 7.35 1.99 -0.94
N ASN A 184 6.17 2.64 -0.89
CA ASN A 184 6.10 4.10 -0.85
C ASN A 184 6.67 4.67 0.47
N GLU A 185 6.98 5.97 0.46
CA GLU A 185 7.63 6.63 1.62
C GLU A 185 6.73 6.64 2.86
N GLU A 186 5.42 6.80 2.70
CA GLU A 186 4.47 6.75 3.81
C GLU A 186 4.51 5.39 4.53
N THR A 187 4.58 4.29 3.76
CA THR A 187 4.71 2.94 4.31
C THR A 187 6.06 2.77 5.02
N ARG A 188 7.16 3.31 4.46
CA ARG A 188 8.47 3.28 5.11
C ARG A 188 8.43 3.97 6.47
N ILE A 189 7.74 5.10 6.59
CA ILE A 189 7.53 5.81 7.85
C ILE A 189 6.73 4.95 8.84
N LYS A 190 5.64 4.32 8.40
CA LYS A 190 4.82 3.41 9.25
C LYS A 190 5.63 2.22 9.75
N ILE A 191 6.45 1.59 8.89
CA ILE A 191 7.35 0.50 9.28
C ILE A 191 8.36 0.99 10.32
N LYS A 192 8.95 2.17 10.11
CA LYS A 192 9.93 2.75 11.04
C LYS A 192 9.30 3.02 12.41
N TYR A 193 8.12 3.63 12.43
CA TYR A 193 7.37 3.89 13.65
C TYR A 193 7.08 2.60 14.42
N ARG A 194 6.55 1.58 13.73
CA ARG A 194 6.24 0.29 14.36
C ARG A 194 7.48 -0.40 14.92
N LEU A 195 8.59 -0.36 14.21
CA LEU A 195 9.85 -0.93 14.72
C LEU A 195 10.31 -0.21 15.98
N THR A 196 10.22 1.12 16.03
CA THR A 196 10.54 1.88 17.24
C THR A 196 9.70 1.43 18.43
N GLU A 197 8.37 1.29 18.25
CA GLU A 197 7.48 0.77 19.31
C GLU A 197 7.92 -0.62 19.81
N LEU A 198 8.24 -1.54 18.89
CA LEU A 198 8.67 -2.89 19.24
C LEU A 198 10.00 -2.92 20.01
N PHE A 199 10.92 -1.99 19.70
CA PHE A 199 12.16 -1.84 20.45
C PHE A 199 11.93 -1.23 21.84
N GLU A 200 11.09 -0.20 21.95
CA GLU A 200 10.80 0.48 23.22
C GLU A 200 10.06 -0.42 24.22
N ILE A 201 9.02 -1.14 23.78
CA ILE A 201 8.28 -2.09 24.63
C ILE A 201 9.23 -3.16 25.19
N LYS A 202 10.20 -3.59 24.38
CA LYS A 202 11.14 -4.64 24.76
C LYS A 202 12.24 -4.15 25.71
N ILE A 203 12.71 -2.91 25.57
CA ILE A 203 13.66 -2.31 26.51
C ILE A 203 12.94 -2.05 27.84
N GLY A 204 11.72 -1.51 27.80
CA GLY A 204 10.90 -1.28 28.99
C GLY A 204 10.62 -2.57 29.77
N THR A 205 10.29 -3.67 29.09
CA THR A 205 10.09 -4.96 29.76
C THR A 205 11.38 -5.55 30.33
N ARG A 206 12.52 -5.44 29.63
CA ARG A 206 13.79 -5.99 30.12
C ARG A 206 14.28 -5.30 31.41
N ILE A 207 14.02 -4.01 31.56
CA ILE A 207 14.36 -3.25 32.78
C ILE A 207 13.47 -3.67 33.96
N VAL A 208 12.19 -3.97 33.73
CA VAL A 208 11.27 -4.37 34.81
C VAL A 208 11.62 -5.75 35.38
N TYR A 209 12.14 -6.69 34.58
CA TYR A 209 12.51 -8.03 35.07
C TYR A 209 13.92 -8.12 35.69
N GLU A 210 14.77 -7.09 35.56
CA GLU A 210 16.09 -7.07 36.21
C GLU A 210 16.09 -6.34 37.58
N ILE A 211 14.96 -5.71 37.95
CA ILE A 211 14.79 -4.97 39.21
C ILE A 211 13.82 -5.69 40.19
N SER A 212 13.40 -6.92 39.89
CA SER A 212 12.60 -7.78 40.81
C SER A 212 13.35 -9.02 41.21
#